data_AF-A0A6C0RGV5-F1
#
_entry.id   AF-A0A6C0RGV5-F1
#
_cell.length_a   1.000
_cell.length_b   1.000
_cell.length_c   1.000
_cell.angle_alpha   90.00
_cell.angle_beta   90.00
_cell.angle_gamma   90.00
#
_symmetry.space_group_name_H-M   'P 1'
#
loop_
_entity.id
_entity.type
_entity.pdbx_description
1 polymer ?
#
loop_
_entity_poly.entity_id
_entity_poly.type
_entity_poly.pdbx_seq_one_letter_code
_entity_poly.pdbx_strand_id
1 'polypeptide(L)'
;MQKRKQNKYDEIGLGVFTGLGLPIVIFFIVYLIGEDNMSFTKYIAGMWRMQALIKLGSLCVFTNVGAFWIFLQLKYEKAARGVLGATILYAFVVLISRAV
;
A
#
# COMPACT_ATOMS: atom_id res chain seq x y z
N MET A 1 5.66 3.55 33.79
CA MET A 1 6.23 3.55 32.42
C MET A 1 6.71 2.13 32.10
N GLN A 2 5.95 1.37 31.32
CA GLN A 2 6.21 -0.05 31.06
C GLN A 2 7.33 -0.17 30.00
N LYS A 3 8.54 -0.59 30.42
CA LYS A 3 9.67 -0.87 29.52
C LYS A 3 9.25 -1.96 28.53
N ARG A 4 8.85 -1.58 27.30
CA ARG A 4 8.54 -2.53 26.23
C ARG A 4 9.84 -3.15 25.75
N LYS A 5 9.91 -4.48 25.91
CA LYS A 5 10.94 -5.38 25.37
C LYS A 5 11.16 -5.02 23.90
N GLN A 6 12.32 -4.46 23.55
CA GLN A 6 12.65 -4.09 22.18
C GLN A 6 12.75 -5.37 21.35
N ASN A 7 11.69 -5.69 20.61
CA ASN A 7 11.73 -6.74 19.61
C ASN A 7 12.57 -6.24 18.42
N LYS A 8 13.53 -7.05 17.96
CA LYS A 8 14.39 -6.75 16.79
C LYS A 8 13.62 -6.40 15.51
N TYR A 9 12.33 -6.73 15.45
CA TYR A 9 11.45 -6.49 14.31
C TYR A 9 10.65 -5.18 14.40
N ASP A 10 10.76 -4.43 15.51
CA ASP A 10 10.12 -3.11 15.65
C ASP A 10 10.98 -2.01 15.01
N GLU A 11 11.24 -2.18 13.72
CA GLU A 11 11.96 -1.20 12.91
C GLU A 11 10.98 -0.48 12.00
N ILE A 12 11.17 0.85 11.91
CA ILE A 12 10.40 1.70 10.99
C ILE A 12 10.56 1.17 9.55
N GLY A 13 11.74 0.64 9.21
CA GLY A 13 12.04 0.06 7.91
C GLY A 13 11.13 -1.10 7.53
N LEU A 14 10.81 -2.01 8.46
CA LEU A 14 9.90 -3.13 8.21
C LEU A 14 8.48 -2.62 7.87
N GLY A 15 8.04 -1.60 8.61
CA GLY A 15 6.76 -0.93 8.36
C GLY A 15 6.71 -0.22 7.01
N VAL A 16 7.75 0.53 6.66
CA VAL A 16 7.85 1.21 5.36
C VAL A 16 7.88 0.19 4.22
N PHE A 17 8.66 -0.88 4.36
CA PHE A 17 8.75 -1.94 3.35
C PHE A 17 7.40 -2.63 3.14
N THR A 18 6.68 -2.89 4.23
CA THR A 18 5.34 -3.48 4.14
C THR A 18 4.34 -2.51 3.51
N GLY A 19 4.34 -1.23 3.92
CA GLY A 19 3.42 -0.21 3.39
C GLY A 19 3.67 0.20 1.94
N LEU A 20 4.91 0.07 1.44
CA LEU A 20 5.25 0.26 0.01
C LEU A 20 5.09 -1.03 -0.80
N GLY A 21 5.37 -2.19 -0.19
CA GLY A 21 5.27 -3.48 -0.85
C GLY A 21 3.83 -3.92 -1.10
N LEU A 22 2.92 -3.68 -0.13
CA LEU A 22 1.51 -4.04 -0.25
C LEU A 22 0.84 -3.49 -1.52
N PRO A 23 0.94 -2.19 -1.83
CA PRO A 23 0.37 -1.63 -3.06
C PRO A 23 0.89 -2.30 -4.34
N ILE A 24 2.19 -2.62 -4.38
CA ILE A 24 2.84 -3.28 -5.52
C ILE A 24 2.31 -4.70 -5.67
N VAL A 25 2.19 -5.44 -4.56
CA VAL A 25 1.65 -6.81 -4.55
C VAL A 25 0.20 -6.82 -5.00
N ILE A 26 -0.64 -5.91 -4.50
CA ILE A 26 -2.05 -5.78 -4.89
C ILE A 26 -2.17 -5.44 -6.37
N PHE A 27 -1.35 -4.53 -6.87
CA PHE A 27 -1.31 -4.19 -8.29
C PHE A 27 -0.96 -5.42 -9.14
N PHE A 28 0.03 -6.21 -8.73
CA PHE A 28 0.41 -7.45 -9.39
C PHE A 28 -0.70 -8.50 -9.38
N ILE A 29 -1.37 -8.68 -8.24
CA ILE A 29 -2.50 -9.61 -8.10
C ILE A 29 -3.64 -9.21 -9.03
N VAL A 30 -3.99 -7.91 -9.06
CA VAL A 30 -5.07 -7.42 -9.94
C VAL A 30 -4.67 -7.53 -11.41
N TYR A 31 -3.40 -7.32 -11.75
CA TYR A 31 -2.89 -7.56 -13.10
C TYR A 31 -2.99 -9.04 -13.50
N LEU A 32 -2.68 -9.97 -12.60
CA LEU A 32 -2.78 -11.41 -12.85
C LEU A 32 -4.22 -11.93 -12.96
N ILE A 33 -5.14 -11.36 -12.16
CA ILE A 33 -6.57 -11.72 -12.17
C ILE A 33 -7.33 -11.01 -13.30
N GLY A 34 -6.79 -9.90 -13.81
CA GLY A 34 -7.28 -9.24 -15.01
C GLY A 34 -7.03 -10.12 -16.23
N GLU A 35 -7.90 -11.11 -16.42
CA GLU A 35 -7.96 -11.95 -17.61
C GLU A 35 -8.15 -11.09 -18.86
N ASP A 36 -7.04 -10.66 -19.43
CA ASP A 36 -6.97 -10.17 -20.78
C ASP A 36 -5.53 -10.32 -21.24
N ASN A 37 -5.31 -11.10 -22.30
CA ASN A 37 -4.06 -11.20 -23.07
C ASN A 37 -3.73 -9.85 -23.78
N MET A 38 -4.04 -8.71 -23.13
CA MET A 38 -3.82 -7.37 -23.64
C MET A 38 -2.46 -6.86 -23.15
N SER A 39 -1.67 -6.37 -24.09
CA SER A 39 -0.39 -5.71 -23.83
C SER A 39 -0.51 -4.69 -22.69
N PHE A 40 0.48 -4.64 -21.78
CA PHE A 40 0.50 -3.82 -20.55
C PHE A 40 0.00 -2.37 -20.76
N THR A 41 0.35 -1.76 -21.89
CA THR A 41 -0.08 -0.40 -22.29
C THR A 41 -1.59 -0.29 -22.55
N LYS A 42 -2.22 -1.30 -23.16
CA LYS A 42 -3.67 -1.33 -23.41
C LYS A 42 -4.47 -1.59 -22.14
N TYR A 43 -3.94 -2.42 -21.24
CA TYR A 43 -4.54 -2.69 -19.92
C TYR A 43 -4.59 -1.40 -19.08
N ILE A 44 -3.49 -0.65 -19.00
CA ILE A 44 -3.45 0.65 -18.31
C ILE A 44 -4.44 1.65 -18.94
N ALA A 45 -4.51 1.72 -20.28
CA ALA A 45 -5.45 2.60 -20.97
C ALA A 45 -6.92 2.23 -20.71
N GLY A 46 -7.24 0.92 -20.66
CA GLY A 46 -8.58 0.42 -20.31
C GLY A 46 -8.95 0.70 -18.85
N MET A 47 -8.02 0.47 -17.92
CA MET A 47 -8.20 0.78 -16.50
C MET A 47 -8.42 2.27 -16.24
N TRP A 48 -7.74 3.15 -16.99
CA TRP A 48 -7.92 4.59 -16.90
C TRP A 48 -9.33 5.00 -17.32
N ARG A 49 -9.87 4.37 -18.38
CA ARG A 49 -11.20 4.65 -18.91
C ARG A 49 -12.33 4.13 -18.00
N MET A 50 -12.10 3.06 -17.25
CA MET A 50 -13.08 2.46 -16.33
C MET A 50 -12.98 2.95 -14.87
N GLN A 51 -12.15 3.95 -14.58
CA GLN A 51 -11.81 4.37 -13.19
C GLN A 51 -11.28 3.23 -12.29
N ALA A 52 -10.76 2.16 -12.87
CA ALA A 52 -10.20 1.04 -12.11
C ALA A 52 -9.00 1.47 -11.28
N LEU A 53 -8.28 2.52 -11.68
CA LEU A 53 -7.22 3.17 -10.89
C LEU A 53 -7.72 3.70 -9.53
N ILE A 54 -8.96 4.17 -9.44
CA ILE A 54 -9.56 4.58 -8.15
C ILE A 54 -9.86 3.37 -7.29
N LYS A 55 -10.42 2.31 -7.89
CA LYS A 55 -10.69 1.06 -7.18
C LYS A 55 -9.40 0.43 -6.64
N LEU A 56 -8.35 0.41 -7.46
CA LEU A 56 -7.01 -0.02 -7.07
C LEU A 56 -6.40 0.86 -5.98
N GLY A 57 -6.46 2.17 -6.13
CA GLY A 57 -5.96 3.11 -5.11
C GLY A 57 -6.69 2.94 -3.77
N SER A 58 -8.02 2.80 -3.81
CA SER A 58 -8.85 2.53 -2.63
C SER A 58 -8.48 1.19 -1.98
N LEU A 59 -8.26 0.14 -2.78
CA LEU A 59 -7.84 -1.18 -2.29
C LEU A 59 -6.46 -1.11 -1.62
N CYS A 60 -5.49 -0.41 -2.23
CA CYS A 60 -4.17 -0.19 -1.63
C CYS A 60 -4.25 0.55 -0.30
N VAL A 61 -5.05 1.62 -0.21
CA VAL A 61 -5.24 2.37 1.04
C VAL A 61 -5.91 1.48 2.10
N PHE A 62 -6.93 0.72 1.70
CA PHE A 62 -7.63 -0.19 2.59
C PHE A 62 -6.70 -1.26 3.17
N THR A 63 -5.89 -1.91 2.32
CA THR A 63 -4.94 -2.93 2.79
C THR A 63 -3.81 -2.31 3.62
N ASN A 64 -3.34 -1.10 3.32
CA ASN A 64 -2.35 -0.41 4.16
C ASN A 64 -2.89 -0.06 5.55
N VAL A 65 -4.16 0.34 5.66
CA VAL A 65 -4.83 0.52 6.96
C VAL A 65 -4.97 -0.82 7.70
N GLY A 66 -5.26 -1.91 6.97
CA GLY A 66 -5.26 -3.26 7.52
C GLY A 66 -3.90 -3.67 8.08
N ALA A 67 -2.82 -3.47 7.32
CA ALA A 67 -1.45 -3.74 7.77
C ALA A 67 -1.07 -2.88 8.97
N PHE A 68 -1.44 -1.60 8.97
CA PHE A 68 -1.25 -0.71 10.11
C PHE A 68 -1.91 -1.27 11.38
N TRP A 69 -3.16 -1.74 11.27
CA TRP A 69 -3.88 -2.30 12.41
C TRP A 69 -3.24 -3.60 12.91
N ILE A 70 -2.77 -4.47 12.02
CA ILE A 70 -2.02 -5.68 12.37
C ILE A 70 -0.75 -5.29 13.15
N PHE A 71 0.08 -4.37 12.63
CA PHE A 71 1.28 -3.92 13.36
C PHE A 71 0.97 -3.30 14.72
N LEU A 72 -0.15 -2.57 14.82
CA LEU A 72 -0.61 -1.99 16.07
C LEU A 72 -1.02 -3.09 17.08
N GLN A 73 -1.74 -4.13 16.64
CA GLN A 73 -2.09 -5.27 17.49
C GLN A 73 -0.86 -6.05 17.97
N LEU A 74 0.16 -6.20 17.11
CA LEU A 74 1.42 -6.84 17.48
C LEU A 74 2.34 -5.94 18.35
N LYS A 75 1.86 -4.75 18.78
CA LYS A 75 2.60 -3.75 19.57
C LYS A 75 3.86 -3.20 18.86
N TYR A 76 3.94 -3.32 17.54
CA TYR A 76 5.00 -2.77 16.70
C TYR A 76 4.69 -1.32 16.30
N GLU A 77 4.75 -0.41 17.26
CA GLU A 77 4.39 1.00 17.06
C GLU A 77 5.32 1.72 16.07
N LYS A 78 6.58 1.29 15.96
CA LYS A 78 7.53 1.89 15.00
C LYS A 78 7.23 1.41 13.57
N ALA A 79 6.95 0.13 13.40
CA ALA A 79 6.53 -0.41 12.10
C ALA A 79 5.19 0.21 11.66
N ALA A 80 4.22 0.34 12.57
CA ALA A 80 2.94 0.98 12.30
C ALA A 80 3.13 2.44 11.81
N ARG A 81 4.01 3.21 12.46
CA ARG A 81 4.40 4.56 11.99
C ARG A 81 5.06 4.54 10.60
N GLY A 82 5.87 3.52 10.29
CA GLY A 82 6.45 3.32 8.96
C GLY A 82 5.41 3.09 7.87
N VAL A 83 4.41 2.24 8.13
CA VAL A 83 3.29 2.00 7.19
C VAL A 83 2.49 3.27 6.93
N LEU A 84 2.17 4.03 7.99
CA LEU A 84 1.48 5.31 7.84
C LEU A 84 2.29 6.31 7.02
N GLY A 85 3.60 6.42 7.29
CA GLY A 85 4.49 7.29 6.52
C GLY A 85 4.51 6.94 5.03
N ALA A 86 4.63 5.66 4.71
CA ALA A 86 4.55 5.15 3.33
C ALA A 86 3.19 5.47 2.68
N THR A 87 2.09 5.33 3.42
CA THR A 87 0.74 5.60 2.92
C THR A 87 0.50 7.08 2.65
N ILE A 88 1.00 7.96 3.52
CA ILE A 88 0.93 9.42 3.31
C ILE A 88 1.73 9.81 2.06
N LEU A 89 2.94 9.24 1.90
CA LEU A 89 3.77 9.50 0.73
C LEU A 89 3.08 9.04 -0.57
N TYR A 90 2.45 7.87 -0.54
CA TYR A 90 1.63 7.38 -1.65
C TYR A 90 0.43 8.29 -1.94
N ALA A 91 -0.26 8.79 -0.90
CA ALA A 91 -1.36 9.73 -1.06
C ALA A 91 -0.91 11.02 -1.75
N PHE A 92 0.27 11.55 -1.41
CA PHE A 92 0.85 12.70 -2.12
C PHE A 92 1.10 12.38 -3.60
N VAL A 93 1.70 11.23 -3.92
CA VAL A 93 1.93 10.82 -5.32
C VAL A 93 0.62 10.71 -6.11
N VAL A 94 -0.41 10.11 -5.52
CA VAL A 94 -1.73 9.97 -6.16
C VAL A 94 -2.41 11.32 -6.33
N LEU A 95 -2.35 12.21 -5.33
CA LEU A 95 -2.91 13.55 -5.43
C LEU A 95 -2.24 14.37 -6.52
N ILE A 96 -0.91 14.33 -6.62
CA ILE A 96 -0.15 15.00 -7.69
C ILE A 96 -0.53 14.42 -9.04
N SER A 97 -0.58 13.09 -9.17
CA SER A 97 -0.95 12.41 -10.43
C SER A 97 -2.41 12.63 -10.86
N ARG A 98 -3.27 13.05 -9.92
CA ARG A 98 -4.67 13.41 -10.18
C ARG A 98 -4.83 14.88 -10.56
N ALA A 99 -3.94 15.73 -10.07
CA ALA A 99 -3.99 17.17 -10.27
C ALA A 99 -3.35 17.61 -11.60
N VAL A 100 -2.50 16.77 -12.20
CA VAL A 100 -1.92 16.91 -13.54
C VAL A 100 -2.78 16.19 -14.56
#